data_AF-A0A9D6Q5P5-F1
#
_entry.id   AF-A0A9D6Q5P5-F1
#
_cell.length_a   1.000
_cell.length_b   1.000
_cell.length_c   1.000
_cell.angle_alpha   90.00
_cell.angle_beta   90.00
_cell.angle_gamma   90.00
#
_symmetry.space_group_name_H-M   'P 1'
#
loop_
_entity.id
_entity.type
_entity.pdbx_description
1 polymer ?
#
loop_
_entity_poly.entity_id
_entity_poly.type
_entity_poly.pdbx_seq_one_letter_code
_entity_poly.pdbx_strand_id
1 'polypeptide(L)'
;MSKKRFGLFLIAACLAAGSVSAYATNDPVCIKAANDKRTSCIHDCIDQRGEDAAVCRNVDPACAAKCRDDRAVCVAPFIAVLDGCLDDCHTKLVADKALCPPPGDPARDACIDTAQAAAFQCRDTCRENQAVRDGLKGCRKVFRACLGLCPPPPPAP
;
A
#
# COMPACT_ATOMS: atom_id res chain seq x y z
N MET A 1 -14.89 57.48 -40.57
CA MET A 1 -16.14 57.16 -39.85
C MET A 1 -15.80 56.30 -38.64
N SER A 2 -16.24 56.76 -37.46
CA SER A 2 -16.58 56.08 -36.19
C SER A 2 -15.78 54.86 -35.69
N LYS A 3 -15.56 54.63 -34.38
CA LYS A 3 -15.54 55.37 -33.10
C LYS A 3 -15.27 54.26 -32.07
N LYS A 4 -14.39 54.51 -31.10
CA LYS A 4 -14.16 53.67 -29.90
C LYS A 4 -15.49 53.29 -29.22
N ARG A 5 -15.60 52.12 -28.56
CA ARG A 5 -16.22 51.99 -27.21
C ARG A 5 -16.24 50.57 -26.61
N PHE A 6 -15.66 50.50 -25.40
CA PHE A 6 -16.23 50.01 -24.13
C PHE A 6 -16.50 48.52 -23.86
N GLY A 7 -16.07 48.10 -22.66
CA GLY A 7 -16.63 46.98 -21.90
C GLY A 7 -15.56 46.15 -21.20
N LEU A 8 -14.70 46.72 -20.34
CA LEU A 8 -14.85 46.69 -18.87
C LEU A 8 -16.07 45.87 -18.36
N PHE A 9 -15.82 44.66 -17.87
CA PHE A 9 -16.62 44.03 -16.83
C PHE A 9 -15.68 43.50 -15.74
N LEU A 10 -15.55 44.32 -14.69
CA LEU A 10 -15.17 43.92 -13.35
C LEU A 10 -16.42 43.31 -12.70
N ILE A 11 -16.35 42.05 -12.24
CA ILE A 11 -17.16 41.60 -11.10
C ILE A 11 -16.21 40.92 -10.12
N ALA A 12 -15.88 41.68 -9.09
CA ALA A 12 -15.31 41.21 -7.85
C ALA A 12 -16.36 40.43 -7.06
N ALA A 13 -16.08 39.16 -6.75
CA ALA A 13 -16.78 38.42 -5.70
C ALA A 13 -16.01 37.14 -5.34
N CYS A 14 -14.95 37.25 -4.54
CA CYS A 14 -14.62 36.21 -3.57
C CYS A 14 -14.33 36.92 -2.25
N LEU A 15 -15.43 37.17 -1.53
CA LEU A 15 -15.44 37.60 -0.15
C LEU A 15 -14.58 36.68 0.70
N ALA A 16 -13.88 37.31 1.65
CA ALA A 16 -13.11 36.72 2.72
C ALA A 16 -13.77 35.46 3.32
N ALA A 17 -13.20 34.29 3.01
CA ALA A 17 -13.19 33.20 3.97
C ALA A 17 -12.07 33.55 4.95
N GLY A 18 -12.47 34.04 6.13
CA GLY A 18 -11.56 34.43 7.19
C GLY A 18 -10.54 33.33 7.48
N SER A 19 -9.31 33.75 7.72
CA SER A 19 -8.30 32.99 8.42
C SER A 19 -8.77 32.72 9.86
N VAL A 20 -9.75 31.84 10.02
CA VAL A 20 -9.85 31.06 11.25
C VAL A 20 -8.68 30.10 11.21
N SER A 21 -7.61 30.51 11.90
CA SER A 21 -6.58 29.59 12.36
C SER A 21 -7.28 28.61 13.30
N ALA A 22 -7.92 27.60 12.72
CA ALA A 22 -8.38 26.45 13.46
C ALA A 22 -7.13 25.82 14.03
N TYR A 23 -6.94 25.97 15.35
CA TYR A 23 -6.02 25.14 16.10
C TYR A 23 -6.21 23.72 15.59
N ALA A 24 -5.16 23.14 15.01
CA ALA A 24 -5.17 21.78 14.51
C ALA A 24 -5.46 20.88 15.71
N THR A 25 -6.73 20.61 15.96
CA THR A 25 -7.15 19.58 16.89
C THR A 25 -6.68 18.29 16.24
N ASN A 26 -5.89 17.51 16.97
CA ASN A 26 -5.60 16.13 16.61
C ASN A 26 -6.91 15.33 16.71
N ASP A 27 -7.84 15.57 15.78
CA ASP A 27 -9.10 14.84 15.69
C ASP A 27 -8.81 13.46 15.10
N PRO A 28 -8.83 12.40 15.91
CA PRO A 28 -8.53 11.06 15.44
C PRO A 28 -9.52 10.59 14.37
N VAL A 29 -10.75 11.12 14.34
CA VAL A 29 -11.75 10.78 13.32
C VAL A 29 -11.38 11.40 11.97
N CYS A 30 -10.96 12.67 11.96
CA CYS A 30 -10.47 13.35 10.75
C CYS A 30 -9.25 12.64 10.15
N ILE A 31 -8.27 12.27 11.00
CA ILE A 31 -7.06 11.54 10.57
C ILE A 31 -7.43 10.16 10.02
N LYS A 32 -8.31 9.42 10.70
CA LYS A 32 -8.77 8.12 10.21
C LYS A 32 -9.48 8.26 8.85
N ALA A 33 -10.41 9.20 8.70
CA ALA A 33 -11.13 9.42 7.46
C ALA A 33 -10.18 9.81 6.29
N ALA A 34 -9.15 10.62 6.56
CA ALA A 34 -8.13 10.95 5.58
C ALA A 34 -7.31 9.70 5.17
N ASN A 35 -6.97 8.83 6.12
CA ASN A 35 -6.30 7.56 5.84
C ASN A 35 -7.17 6.60 5.03
N ASP A 36 -8.47 6.47 5.38
CA ASP A 36 -9.41 5.64 4.65
C ASP A 36 -9.56 6.12 3.19
N LYS A 37 -9.68 7.44 2.97
CA LYS A 37 -9.71 8.05 1.63
C LYS A 37 -8.43 7.80 0.85
N ARG A 38 -7.27 7.94 1.50
CA ARG A 38 -5.97 7.66 0.87
C ARG A 38 -5.89 6.19 0.43
N THR A 39 -6.31 5.27 1.29
CA THR A 39 -6.32 3.83 0.99
C THR A 39 -7.23 3.53 -0.19
N SER A 40 -8.45 4.07 -0.21
CA SER A 40 -9.37 3.95 -1.36
C SER A 40 -8.73 4.44 -2.66
N CYS A 41 -8.15 5.64 -2.66
CA CYS A 41 -7.48 6.21 -3.83
C CYS A 41 -6.34 5.32 -4.36
N ILE A 42 -5.57 4.70 -3.46
CA ILE A 42 -4.52 3.74 -3.84
C ILE A 42 -5.14 2.49 -4.48
N HIS A 43 -6.25 1.97 -3.95
CA HIS A 43 -6.94 0.82 -4.53
C HIS A 43 -7.46 1.14 -5.94
N ASP A 44 -8.15 2.25 -6.11
CA ASP A 44 -8.66 2.69 -7.42
C ASP A 44 -7.52 2.83 -8.44
N CYS A 45 -6.38 3.41 -8.02
CA CYS A 45 -5.20 3.54 -8.88
C CYS A 45 -4.58 2.18 -9.26
N ILE A 46 -4.57 1.21 -8.34
CA ILE A 46 -4.05 -0.14 -8.60
C ILE A 46 -4.96 -0.88 -9.59
N ASP A 47 -6.27 -0.75 -9.42
CA ASP A 47 -7.26 -1.41 -10.25
C ASP A 47 -7.26 -0.85 -11.67
N GLN A 48 -7.31 0.48 -11.81
CA GLN A 48 -7.20 1.15 -13.12
C GLN A 48 -5.91 0.75 -13.85
N ARG A 49 -4.77 0.78 -13.15
CA ARG A 49 -3.50 0.33 -13.74
C ARG A 49 -3.56 -1.14 -14.17
N GLY A 50 -4.28 -1.97 -13.43
CA GLY A 50 -4.47 -3.38 -13.74
C GLY A 50 -5.32 -3.62 -14.99
N GLU A 51 -6.34 -2.79 -15.21
CA GLU A 51 -7.16 -2.78 -16.42
C GLU A 51 -6.35 -2.29 -17.62
N ASP A 52 -5.71 -1.13 -17.51
CA ASP A 52 -4.89 -0.56 -18.58
C ASP A 52 -3.76 -1.52 -19.00
N ALA A 53 -3.10 -2.15 -18.02
CA ALA A 53 -2.05 -3.13 -18.29
C ALA A 53 -2.59 -4.41 -18.96
N ALA A 54 -3.85 -4.79 -18.73
CA ALA A 54 -4.47 -5.91 -19.42
C ALA A 54 -4.70 -5.55 -20.89
N VAL A 55 -5.27 -4.36 -21.16
CA VAL A 55 -5.46 -3.83 -22.52
C VAL A 55 -4.12 -3.75 -23.28
N CYS A 56 -3.08 -3.19 -22.67
CA CYS A 56 -1.74 -3.11 -23.28
C CYS A 56 -1.13 -4.49 -23.61
N ARG A 57 -1.56 -5.56 -22.93
CA ARG A 57 -1.12 -6.93 -23.17
C ARG A 57 -2.06 -7.71 -24.09
N ASN A 58 -3.05 -7.04 -24.68
CA ASN A 58 -4.11 -7.65 -25.48
C ASN A 58 -4.85 -8.76 -24.70
N VAL A 59 -5.17 -8.48 -23.43
CA VAL A 59 -5.93 -9.35 -22.53
C VAL A 59 -7.19 -8.62 -22.09
N ASP A 60 -8.34 -9.31 -22.10
CA ASP A 60 -9.60 -8.81 -21.60
C ASP A 60 -9.50 -8.36 -20.12
N PRO A 61 -9.83 -7.10 -19.79
CA PRO A 61 -9.70 -6.56 -18.44
C PRO A 61 -10.52 -7.31 -17.38
N ALA A 62 -11.73 -7.76 -17.73
CA ALA A 62 -12.60 -8.48 -16.81
C ALA A 62 -12.04 -9.88 -16.48
N CYS A 63 -11.55 -10.61 -17.49
CA CYS A 63 -10.85 -11.87 -17.30
C CYS A 63 -9.57 -11.69 -16.47
N ALA A 64 -8.76 -10.67 -16.79
CA ALA A 64 -7.55 -10.36 -16.03
C ALA A 64 -7.84 -10.00 -14.56
N ALA A 65 -8.92 -9.26 -14.29
CA ALA A 65 -9.37 -8.94 -12.95
C ALA A 65 -9.71 -10.21 -12.16
N LYS A 66 -10.51 -11.12 -12.75
CA LYS A 66 -10.81 -12.41 -12.12
C LYS A 66 -9.53 -13.22 -11.81
N CYS A 67 -8.56 -13.25 -12.73
CA CYS A 67 -7.28 -13.91 -12.47
C CYS A 67 -6.51 -13.26 -11.30
N ARG A 68 -6.60 -11.93 -11.12
CA ARG A 68 -5.99 -11.23 -9.98
C ARG A 68 -6.68 -11.62 -8.66
N ASP A 69 -8.01 -11.74 -8.65
CA ASP A 69 -8.78 -12.17 -7.48
C ASP A 69 -8.42 -13.62 -7.10
N ASP A 70 -8.42 -14.54 -8.07
CA ASP A 70 -8.02 -15.93 -7.84
C ASP A 70 -6.58 -16.01 -7.30
N ARG A 71 -5.68 -15.15 -7.80
CA ARG A 71 -4.31 -15.04 -7.27
C ARG A 71 -4.32 -14.49 -5.84
N ALA A 72 -5.12 -13.49 -5.52
CA ALA A 72 -5.22 -12.92 -4.17
C ALA A 72 -5.65 -14.00 -3.16
N VAL A 73 -6.65 -14.79 -3.51
CA VAL A 73 -7.08 -15.96 -2.71
C VAL A 73 -5.95 -16.97 -2.56
N CYS A 74 -5.23 -17.29 -3.65
CA CYS A 74 -4.11 -18.24 -3.62
C CYS A 74 -2.96 -17.79 -2.69
N VAL A 75 -2.61 -16.50 -2.69
CA VAL A 75 -1.48 -16.00 -1.90
C VAL A 75 -1.82 -15.81 -0.42
N ALA A 76 -3.10 -15.59 -0.09
CA ALA A 76 -3.57 -15.29 1.27
C ALA A 76 -3.00 -16.21 2.39
N PRO A 77 -3.06 -17.56 2.28
CA PRO A 77 -2.53 -18.43 3.34
C PRO A 77 -1.02 -18.28 3.54
N PHE A 78 -0.25 -18.04 2.47
CA PHE A 78 1.21 -17.87 2.57
C PHE A 78 1.60 -16.52 3.16
N ILE A 79 0.81 -15.49 2.88
CA ILE A 79 0.97 -14.17 3.52
C ILE A 79 0.65 -14.27 5.01
N ALA A 80 -0.44 -14.95 5.40
CA ALA A 80 -0.77 -15.15 6.81
C ALA A 80 0.36 -15.87 7.60
N VAL A 81 1.00 -16.89 6.99
CA VAL A 81 2.17 -17.56 7.61
C VAL A 81 3.36 -16.61 7.76
N LEU A 82 3.64 -15.80 6.74
CA LEU A 82 4.73 -14.83 6.78
C LEU A 82 4.48 -13.75 7.83
N ASP A 83 3.26 -13.20 7.87
CA ASP A 83 2.88 -12.14 8.81
C ASP A 83 2.97 -12.63 10.25
N GLY A 84 2.45 -13.83 10.55
CA GLY A 84 2.59 -14.41 11.90
C GLY A 84 4.04 -14.59 12.33
N CYS A 85 4.92 -15.05 11.43
CA CYS A 85 6.35 -15.17 11.72
C CYS A 85 7.02 -13.81 11.99
N LEU A 86 6.64 -12.77 11.21
CA LEU A 86 7.16 -11.43 11.40
C LEU A 86 6.68 -10.79 12.70
N ASP A 87 5.43 -11.04 13.11
CA ASP A 87 4.86 -10.61 14.38
C ASP A 87 5.57 -11.25 15.58
N ASP A 88 5.93 -12.54 15.48
CA ASP A 88 6.74 -13.23 16.48
C ASP A 88 8.14 -12.59 16.60
N CYS A 89 8.80 -12.29 15.47
CA CYS A 89 10.08 -11.59 15.47
C CYS A 89 9.99 -10.18 16.09
N HIS A 90 8.90 -9.47 15.84
CA HIS A 90 8.66 -8.15 16.43
C HIS A 90 8.45 -8.25 17.95
N THR A 91 7.62 -9.20 18.39
CA THR A 91 7.38 -9.47 19.81
C THR A 91 8.69 -9.79 20.54
N LYS A 92 9.53 -10.62 19.93
CA LYS A 92 10.86 -10.93 20.46
C LYS A 92 11.76 -9.70 20.54
N LEU A 93 11.80 -8.84 19.52
CA LEU A 93 12.58 -7.60 19.55
C LEU A 93 12.16 -6.69 20.70
N VAL A 94 10.85 -6.54 20.93
CA VAL A 94 10.31 -5.73 22.03
C VAL A 94 10.75 -6.32 23.37
N ALA A 95 10.62 -7.63 23.55
CA ALA A 95 11.04 -8.32 24.76
C ALA A 95 12.56 -8.20 25.00
N ASP A 96 13.39 -8.44 23.99
CA ASP A 96 14.85 -8.38 24.11
C ASP A 96 15.34 -6.95 24.45
N LYS A 97 14.72 -5.92 23.87
CA LYS A 97 15.02 -4.52 24.22
C LYS A 97 14.63 -4.16 25.65
N ALA A 98 13.56 -4.73 26.18
CA ALA A 98 13.10 -4.48 27.55
C ALA A 98 14.09 -5.03 28.59
N LEU A 99 14.96 -5.98 28.22
CA LEU A 99 16.02 -6.52 29.06
C LEU A 99 17.31 -5.70 29.05
N CYS A 100 17.42 -4.69 28.18
CA CYS A 100 18.62 -3.87 28.09
C CYS A 100 18.77 -2.91 29.28
N PRO A 101 20.02 -2.50 29.60
CA PRO A 101 20.29 -1.51 30.66
C PRO A 101 19.48 -0.21 30.50
N PRO A 102 19.23 0.51 31.61
CA PRO A 102 18.49 1.78 31.57
C PRO A 102 19.27 2.86 30.80
N PRO A 103 18.59 3.91 30.31
CA PRO A 103 19.25 5.04 29.64
C PRO A 103 20.39 5.64 30.47
N GLY A 104 21.51 5.94 29.82
CA GLY A 104 22.72 6.48 30.45
C GLY A 104 23.78 5.43 30.78
N ASP A 105 23.44 4.14 30.75
CA ASP A 105 24.42 3.06 30.85
C ASP A 105 25.22 2.91 29.53
N PRO A 106 26.57 2.90 29.57
CA PRO A 106 27.38 2.78 28.37
C PRO A 106 27.23 1.44 27.62
N ALA A 107 26.76 0.38 28.28
CA ALA A 107 26.51 -0.91 27.65
C ALA A 107 25.14 -1.01 26.96
N ARG A 108 24.26 -0.02 27.14
CA ARG A 108 22.89 -0.05 26.62
C ARG A 108 22.83 -0.13 25.09
N ASP A 109 23.61 0.69 24.41
CA ASP A 109 23.54 0.77 22.94
C ASP A 109 23.98 -0.55 22.30
N ALA A 110 25.06 -1.16 22.80
CA ALA A 110 25.51 -2.48 22.36
C ALA A 110 24.46 -3.57 22.60
N CYS A 111 23.71 -3.51 23.70
CA CYS A 111 22.59 -4.41 23.95
C CYS A 111 21.46 -4.22 22.91
N ILE A 112 21.07 -2.97 22.63
CA ILE A 112 20.02 -2.66 21.66
C ILE A 112 20.43 -3.12 20.25
N ASP A 113 21.68 -2.89 19.85
CA ASP A 113 22.19 -3.32 18.55
C ASP A 113 22.16 -4.84 18.40
N THR A 114 22.50 -5.56 19.48
CA THR A 114 22.41 -7.02 19.50
C THR A 114 20.97 -7.51 19.34
N ALA A 115 20.02 -6.92 20.08
CA ALA A 115 18.59 -7.24 19.96
C ALA A 115 18.06 -6.94 18.55
N GLN A 116 18.48 -5.82 17.95
CA GLN A 116 18.13 -5.45 16.58
C GLN A 116 18.69 -6.46 15.58
N ALA A 117 19.98 -6.82 15.68
CA ALA A 117 20.63 -7.78 14.80
C ALA A 117 19.94 -9.16 14.85
N ALA A 118 19.58 -9.63 16.04
CA ALA A 118 18.82 -10.87 16.22
C ALA A 118 17.42 -10.77 15.55
N ALA A 119 16.73 -9.64 15.69
CA ALA A 119 15.45 -9.43 15.03
C ALA A 119 15.56 -9.33 13.50
N PHE A 120 16.66 -8.78 12.97
CA PHE A 120 16.95 -8.80 11.53
C PHE A 120 17.10 -10.24 11.03
N GLN A 121 17.93 -11.05 11.68
CA GLN A 121 18.13 -12.47 11.34
C GLN A 121 16.82 -13.27 11.41
N CYS A 122 15.98 -12.98 12.42
CA CYS A 122 14.65 -13.58 12.54
C CYS A 122 13.76 -13.26 11.33
N ARG A 123 13.66 -11.99 10.94
CA ARG A 123 12.85 -11.58 9.77
C ARG A 123 13.37 -12.17 8.47
N ASP A 124 14.69 -12.27 8.32
CA ASP A 124 15.30 -12.90 7.15
C ASP A 124 14.93 -14.39 7.08
N THR A 125 15.01 -15.10 8.19
CA THR A 125 14.58 -16.51 8.29
C THR A 125 13.10 -16.68 7.91
N CYS A 126 12.22 -15.78 8.36
CA CYS A 126 10.80 -15.79 7.95
C CYS A 126 10.63 -15.62 6.44
N ARG A 127 11.36 -14.67 5.82
CA ARG A 127 11.32 -14.43 4.36
C ARG A 127 11.92 -15.59 3.56
N GLU A 128 12.87 -16.29 4.14
CA GLU A 128 13.53 -17.46 3.53
C GLU A 128 12.75 -18.77 3.71
N ASN A 129 11.62 -18.75 4.42
CA ASN A 129 10.75 -19.91 4.58
C ASN A 129 10.39 -20.53 3.22
N GLN A 130 10.92 -21.73 2.97
CA GLN A 130 10.85 -22.37 1.67
C GLN A 130 9.40 -22.68 1.25
N ALA A 131 8.54 -23.09 2.19
CA ALA A 131 7.15 -23.40 1.90
C ALA A 131 6.37 -22.16 1.44
N VAL A 132 6.59 -21.01 2.10
CA VAL A 132 6.01 -19.71 1.69
C VAL A 132 6.51 -19.33 0.29
N ARG A 133 7.82 -19.42 0.05
CA ARG A 133 8.42 -19.07 -1.24
C ARG A 133 7.88 -19.92 -2.38
N ASP A 134 7.81 -21.23 -2.18
CA ASP A 134 7.33 -22.15 -3.21
C ASP A 134 5.83 -22.04 -3.43
N GLY A 135 5.04 -21.84 -2.37
CA GLY A 135 3.63 -21.51 -2.46
C GLY A 135 3.36 -20.26 -3.30
N LEU A 136 4.06 -19.16 -3.02
CA LEU A 136 3.94 -17.92 -3.78
C LEU A 136 4.41 -18.06 -5.25
N LYS A 137 5.45 -18.86 -5.51
CA LYS A 137 5.84 -19.22 -6.89
C LYS A 137 4.74 -20.01 -7.59
N GLY A 138 4.12 -20.95 -6.89
CA GLY A 138 2.97 -21.73 -7.37
C GLY A 138 1.82 -20.82 -7.79
N CYS A 139 1.36 -19.93 -6.91
CA CYS A 139 0.31 -18.95 -7.22
C CYS A 139 0.66 -18.07 -8.42
N ARG A 140 1.94 -17.67 -8.58
CA ARG A 140 2.39 -16.92 -9.75
C ARG A 140 2.29 -17.74 -11.04
N LYS A 141 2.59 -19.04 -11.00
CA LYS A 141 2.46 -19.94 -12.16
C LYS A 141 0.98 -20.07 -12.57
N VAL A 142 0.10 -20.33 -11.60
CA VAL A 142 -1.35 -20.44 -11.84
C VAL A 142 -1.92 -19.14 -12.41
N PHE A 143 -1.53 -17.99 -11.86
CA PHE A 143 -1.95 -16.68 -12.38
C PHE A 143 -1.55 -16.46 -13.84
N ARG A 144 -0.30 -16.78 -14.22
CA ARG A 144 0.15 -16.66 -15.61
C ARG A 144 -0.62 -17.60 -16.54
N ALA A 145 -0.91 -18.82 -16.08
CA ALA A 145 -1.73 -19.76 -16.84
C ALA A 145 -3.16 -19.22 -17.03
N CYS A 146 -3.77 -18.65 -15.99
CA CYS A 146 -5.08 -17.99 -16.07
C CYS A 146 -5.10 -16.86 -17.11
N LEU A 147 -4.10 -15.96 -17.08
CA LEU A 147 -3.98 -14.89 -18.07
C LEU A 147 -3.80 -15.40 -19.50
N GLY A 148 -3.11 -16.54 -19.69
CA GLY A 148 -2.93 -17.15 -21.01
C GLY A 148 -4.21 -17.76 -21.61
N LEU A 149 -5.25 -17.95 -20.79
CA LEU A 149 -6.58 -18.41 -21.23
C LEU A 149 -7.55 -17.25 -21.48
N CYS A 150 -7.18 -16.02 -21.13
CA CYS A 150 -8.05 -14.88 -21.32
C CYS A 150 -8.14 -14.48 -22.81
N PRO A 151 -9.35 -14.12 -23.29
CA PRO A 151 -9.51 -13.61 -24.64
C PRO A 151 -8.89 -12.21 -24.79
N PRO A 152 -8.71 -11.70 -26.02
CA PRO A 152 -8.39 -10.30 -26.24
C PRO A 152 -9.53 -9.38 -25.74
N PRO A 153 -9.23 -8.10 -25.45
CA PRO A 153 -10.24 -7.14 -25.03
C PRO A 153 -11.32 -6.96 -26.11
N PRO A 154 -12.58 -6.69 -25.72
CA PRO A 154 -13.63 -6.36 -26.66
C PRO A 154 -13.27 -5.10 -27.45
N PRO A 155 -13.77 -4.95 -28.69
CA PRO A 155 -13.56 -3.73 -29.46
C PRO A 155 -14.10 -2.53 -28.68
N ALA A 156 -13.33 -1.43 -28.71
CA ALA A 156 -13.75 -0.18 -28.08
C ALA A 156 -15.09 0.29 -28.68
N PRO A 157 -16.02 0.79 -27.85
CA PRO A 157 -17.29 1.34 -28.31
C PRO A 157 -17.11 2.61 -29.15
#